data_AF-A0A4V2BGG4-F1
#
_entry.id   AF-A0A4V2BGG4-F1
#
_cell.length_a   1.000
_cell.length_b   1.000
_cell.length_c   1.000
_cell.angle_alpha   90.00
_cell.angle_beta   90.00
_cell.angle_gamma   90.00
#
_symmetry.space_group_name_H-M   'P 1'
#
loop_
_entity.id
_entity.type
_entity.pdbx_description
1 polymer ?
#
loop_
_entity_poly.entity_id
_entity_poly.type
_entity_poly.pdbx_seq_one_letter_code
_entity_poly.pdbx_strand_id
1 'polypeptide(L)'
;MNKRQARLFAIWSTVIATLAFLGLTLDSHRQFGKLTNADQITPAVTRGKDVWHKNNCINCHTIFGEGAYYAPDLTKITKLRGEAYLTAYM
;
A
#
# COMPACT_ATOMS: atom_id res chain seq x y z
N MET A 1 -36.42 -14.44 12.42
CA MET A 1 -36.15 -13.00 12.23
C MET A 1 -37.21 -12.42 11.30
N ASN A 2 -37.97 -11.41 11.72
CA ASN A 2 -38.98 -10.80 10.85
C ASN A 2 -38.38 -9.72 9.92
N LYS A 3 -39.14 -9.27 8.91
CA LYS A 3 -38.66 -8.31 7.89
C LYS A 3 -38.12 -7.00 8.51
N ARG A 4 -38.71 -6.54 9.61
CA ARG A 4 -38.27 -5.33 10.32
C ARG A 4 -36.93 -5.55 11.03
N GLN A 5 -36.77 -6.67 11.71
CA GLN A 5 -35.52 -7.04 12.40
C GLN A 5 -34.36 -7.18 11.42
N ALA A 6 -34.57 -7.86 10.28
CA ALA A 6 -33.55 -8.01 9.25
C ALA A 6 -33.13 -6.64 8.67
N ARG A 7 -34.10 -5.75 8.42
CA ARG A 7 -33.82 -4.38 7.95
C ARG A 7 -33.01 -3.58 8.96
N LEU A 8 -33.38 -3.63 10.25
CA LEU A 8 -32.66 -2.92 11.30
C LEU A 8 -31.23 -3.45 11.45
N PHE A 9 -31.06 -4.78 11.42
CA PHE A 9 -29.74 -5.40 11.45
C PHE A 9 -28.84 -4.89 10.32
N ALA A 10 -29.34 -4.88 9.07
CA ALA A 10 -28.59 -4.40 7.92
C ALA A 10 -28.21 -2.91 8.05
N ILE A 11 -29.15 -2.06 8.48
CA ILE A 11 -28.88 -0.62 8.64
C ILE A 11 -27.82 -0.40 9.73
N TRP A 12 -27.97 -1.02 10.89
CA TRP A 12 -27.04 -0.82 12.00
C TRP A 12 -25.65 -1.38 11.68
N SER A 13 -25.56 -2.55 11.06
CA SER A 13 -24.26 -3.12 10.69
C SER A 13 -23.55 -2.25 9.65
N THR A 14 -24.27 -1.73 8.65
CA THR A 14 -23.72 -0.77 7.69
C THR A 14 -23.26 0.51 8.38
N VAL A 15 -24.08 1.13 9.22
CA VAL A 15 -23.71 2.36 9.93
C VAL A 15 -22.45 2.15 10.79
N ILE A 16 -22.41 1.07 11.58
CA ILE A 16 -21.25 0.77 12.43
C ILE A 16 -20.00 0.53 11.58
N ALA A 17 -20.09 -0.28 10.52
CA ALA A 17 -18.97 -0.55 9.64
C ALA A 17 -18.47 0.73 8.94
N THR A 18 -19.37 1.59 8.48
CA THR A 18 -19.02 2.88 7.89
C THR A 18 -18.33 3.80 8.89
N LEU A 19 -18.85 3.91 10.12
CA LEU A 19 -18.22 4.72 11.17
C LEU A 19 -16.82 4.19 11.54
N ALA A 20 -16.67 2.87 11.66
CA ALA A 20 -15.38 2.23 11.91
C ALA A 20 -14.39 2.50 10.76
N PHE A 21 -14.83 2.34 9.51
CA PHE A 21 -14.01 2.62 8.33
C PHE A 21 -13.55 4.07 8.28
N LEU A 22 -14.45 5.03 8.54
CA LEU A 22 -14.09 6.46 8.58
C LEU A 22 -13.11 6.76 9.72
N GLY A 23 -13.33 6.19 10.91
CA GLY A 23 -12.43 6.33 12.05
C GLY A 23 -11.02 5.83 11.74
N LEU A 24 -10.90 4.61 11.21
CA LEU A 24 -9.62 4.02 10.80
C LEU A 24 -8.95 4.79 9.65
N THR A 25 -9.74 5.33 8.72
CA THR A 25 -9.23 6.15 7.61
C THR A 25 -8.60 7.43 8.13
N LEU A 26 -9.27 8.14 9.04
CA LEU A 26 -8.74 9.36 9.65
C LEU A 26 -7.48 9.08 10.47
N ASP A 27 -7.48 8.00 11.26
CA ASP A 27 -6.31 7.59 12.02
C ASP A 27 -5.11 7.27 11.11
N SER A 28 -5.34 6.49 10.04
CA SER A 28 -4.30 6.17 9.06
C SER A 28 -3.68 7.43 8.43
N HIS A 29 -4.51 8.38 7.99
CA HIS A 29 -4.02 9.63 7.37
C HIS A 29 -3.18 10.48 8.33
N ARG A 30 -3.52 10.48 9.62
CA ARG A 30 -2.74 11.18 10.66
C ARG A 30 -1.38 10.51 10.90
N GLN A 31 -1.27 9.21 10.67
CA GLN A 31 -0.06 8.44 10.92
C GLN A 31 0.85 8.28 9.71
N PHE A 32 0.37 8.53 8.47
CA PHE A 32 1.14 8.30 7.24
C PHE A 32 2.53 8.94 7.27
N GLY A 33 2.67 10.20 7.65
CA GLY A 33 3.99 10.86 7.69
C GLY A 33 5.02 10.10 8.52
N LYS A 34 4.60 9.54 9.66
CA LYS A 34 5.45 8.72 10.53
C LYS A 34 5.67 7.32 9.94
N LEU A 35 4.60 6.65 9.49
CA LEU A 35 4.67 5.28 8.99
C LEU A 35 5.46 5.15 7.67
N THR A 36 5.46 6.20 6.85
CA THR A 36 6.21 6.24 5.59
C THR A 36 7.61 6.82 5.74
N ASN A 37 8.03 7.22 6.95
CA ASN A 37 9.28 7.97 7.20
C ASN A 37 9.39 9.17 6.23
N ALA A 38 8.35 10.00 6.15
CA ALA A 38 8.24 11.06 5.16
C ALA A 38 9.40 12.08 5.23
N ASP A 39 9.96 12.26 6.43
CA ASP A 39 11.16 13.07 6.70
C ASP A 39 12.43 12.52 6.04
N GLN A 40 12.46 11.23 5.69
CA GLN A 40 13.59 10.55 5.04
C GLN A 40 13.45 10.45 3.52
N ILE A 41 12.38 11.00 2.93
CA ILE A 41 12.17 10.97 1.48
C ILE A 41 13.16 11.93 0.81
N THR A 42 14.20 11.36 0.21
CA THR A 42 15.20 12.11 -0.57
C THR A 42 14.77 12.28 -2.03
N PRO A 43 15.37 13.23 -2.79
CA PRO A 43 15.11 13.36 -4.22
C PRO A 43 15.36 12.06 -5.01
N ALA A 44 16.31 11.23 -4.56
CA ALA A 44 16.57 9.93 -5.20
C ALA A 44 15.40 8.96 -5.03
N VAL A 45 14.76 8.92 -3.85
CA VAL A 45 13.57 8.11 -3.59
C VAL A 45 12.41 8.55 -4.49
N THR A 46 12.18 9.87 -4.60
CA THR A 46 11.15 10.42 -5.49
C THR A 46 11.39 10.04 -6.95
N ARG A 47 12.64 10.16 -7.43
CA ARG A 47 13.00 9.72 -8.79
C ARG A 47 12.75 8.23 -9.01
N GLY A 48 13.10 7.38 -8.05
CA GLY A 48 12.83 5.94 -8.13
C GLY A 48 11.35 5.63 -8.24
N LYS A 49 10.51 6.30 -7.44
CA LYS A 49 9.05 6.23 -7.53
C LYS A 49 8.54 6.65 -8.92
N ASP A 50 9.07 7.73 -9.47
CA ASP A 50 8.65 8.22 -10.78
C ASP A 50 9.03 7.24 -11.91
N VAL A 51 10.21 6.60 -11.83
CA VAL A 51 10.61 5.51 -12.74
C VAL A 51 9.68 4.31 -12.61
N TRP A 52 9.34 3.91 -11.37
CA TRP A 52 8.41 2.81 -11.09
C TRP A 52 7.05 3.04 -11.76
N HIS A 53 6.49 4.24 -11.63
CA HIS A 53 5.21 4.57 -12.27
C HIS A 53 5.33 4.73 -13.79
N LYS A 54 6.38 5.41 -14.27
CA LYS A 54 6.57 5.68 -15.71
C LYS A 54 6.67 4.39 -16.52
N ASN A 55 7.36 3.38 -15.99
CA ASN A 55 7.53 2.09 -16.66
C ASN A 55 6.51 1.05 -16.23
N ASN A 56 5.51 1.45 -15.44
CA ASN A 56 4.44 0.58 -14.95
C ASN A 56 4.98 -0.72 -14.31
N CYS A 57 6.04 -0.60 -13.50
CA CYS A 57 6.74 -1.74 -12.92
C CYS A 57 5.81 -2.63 -12.08
N ILE A 58 4.74 -2.06 -11.52
CA ILE A 58 3.71 -2.77 -10.75
C ILE A 58 2.96 -3.85 -11.54
N ASN A 59 2.93 -3.75 -12.88
CA ASN A 59 2.31 -4.78 -13.73
C ASN A 59 3.11 -6.08 -13.80
N CYS A 60 4.37 -6.07 -13.35
CA CYS A 60 5.19 -7.28 -13.26
C CYS A 60 5.58 -7.58 -11.81
N HIS A 61 5.88 -6.55 -11.02
CA HIS A 61 6.43 -6.66 -9.67
C HIS A 61 5.45 -6.22 -8.60
N THR A 62 5.74 -6.60 -7.36
CA THR A 62 5.08 -6.05 -6.17
C THR A 62 6.00 -5.14 -5.34
N ILE A 63 5.39 -4.23 -4.60
CA ILE A 63 6.00 -3.54 -3.46
C ILE A 63 5.04 -3.67 -2.27
N PHE A 64 5.57 -4.06 -1.12
CA PHE A 64 4.83 -4.49 0.06
C PHE A 64 3.78 -5.58 -0.23
N GLY A 65 4.08 -6.45 -1.21
CA GLY A 65 3.16 -7.51 -1.63
C GLY A 65 2.01 -7.05 -2.54
N GLU A 66 1.91 -5.75 -2.85
CA GLU A 66 0.88 -5.18 -3.73
C GLU A 66 1.41 -5.00 -5.16
N GLY A 67 0.70 -5.55 -6.15
CA GLY A 67 1.04 -5.50 -7.57
C GLY A 67 0.81 -6.84 -8.28
N ALA A 68 1.53 -7.08 -9.37
CA ALA A 68 1.51 -8.35 -10.08
C ALA A 68 2.61 -9.30 -9.58
N TYR A 69 2.36 -10.61 -9.71
CA TYR A 69 3.24 -11.68 -9.22
C TYR A 69 4.00 -12.40 -10.35
N TYR A 70 4.10 -11.78 -11.52
CA TYR A 70 4.90 -12.34 -12.62
C TYR A 70 6.40 -12.30 -12.31
N ALA A 71 6.84 -11.23 -11.65
CA ALA A 71 8.21 -11.00 -11.24
C ALA A 71 8.31 -10.80 -9.71
N PRO A 72 9.52 -10.87 -9.12
CA PRO A 72 9.69 -10.85 -7.67
C PRO A 72 9.28 -9.54 -7.01
N ASP A 73 8.91 -9.61 -5.73
CA ASP A 73 8.69 -8.45 -4.87
C ASP A 73 9.99 -7.64 -4.69
N LEU A 74 9.91 -6.32 -4.88
CA LEU A 74 11.09 -5.44 -4.80
C LEU A 74 11.28 -4.77 -3.44
N THR A 75 10.39 -4.99 -2.47
CA THR A 75 10.40 -4.30 -1.17
C THR A 75 11.73 -4.45 -0.43
N LYS A 76 12.33 -5.63 -0.52
CA LYS A 76 13.57 -5.99 0.18
C LYS A 76 14.69 -6.38 -0.78
N ILE A 77 14.61 -5.95 -2.05
CA ILE A 77 15.54 -6.40 -3.09
C ILE A 77 17.01 -6.09 -2.74
N THR A 78 17.27 -4.96 -2.08
CA THR A 78 18.62 -4.57 -1.62
C THR A 78 19.20 -5.46 -0.52
N LYS A 79 18.34 -6.20 0.20
CA LYS A 79 18.77 -7.23 1.16
C LYS A 79 18.93 -8.59 0.51
N LEU A 80 18.12 -8.87 -0.53
CA LEU A 80 18.09 -10.16 -1.23
C LEU A 80 19.15 -10.28 -2.32
N ARG A 81 19.62 -9.15 -2.86
CA ARG A 81 20.60 -9.09 -3.96
C ARG A 81 21.74 -8.15 -3.57
N GLY A 82 22.97 -8.55 -3.89
CA GLY A 82 24.16 -7.71 -3.67
C GLY A 82 24.25 -6.54 -4.65
N GLU A 83 25.07 -5.55 -4.31
CA GLU A 83 25.26 -4.33 -5.10
C GLU A 83 25.65 -4.62 -6.55
N ALA A 84 26.62 -5.54 -6.77
CA ALA A 84 27.05 -5.90 -8.13
C ALA A 84 25.90 -6.42 -9.01
N TYR A 85 24.93 -7.14 -8.42
CA TYR A 85 23.74 -7.58 -9.15
C TYR A 85 22.84 -6.39 -9.48
N LEU A 86 22.55 -5.54 -8.49
CA LEU A 86 21.65 -4.42 -8.68
C LEU A 86 22.19 -3.43 -9.71
N THR A 87 23.48 -3.08 -9.63
CA THR A 87 24.13 -2.16 -10.58
C THR A 87 24.21 -2.71 -12.00
N ALA A 88 24.20 -4.02 -12.19
CA ALA A 88 24.20 -4.62 -13.52
C ALA A 88 22.81 -4.59 -14.20
N TYR A 89 21.73 -4.47 -13.43
CA TYR A 89 20.36 -4.62 -13.92
C TYR A 89 19.43 -3.42 -13.59
N MET A 90 19.94 -2.37 -12.95
CA MET A 90 19.28 -1.07 -12.70
C MET A 90 19.96 0.05 -13.47
#